data_AF-A0A7S0AW59-F1
#
_entry.id   AF-A0A7S0AW59-F1
#
_cell.length_a   1.000
_cell.length_b   1.000
_cell.length_c   1.000
_cell.angle_alpha   90.00
_cell.angle_beta   90.00
_cell.angle_gamma   90.00
#
_symmetry.space_group_name_H-M   'P 1'
#
loop_
_entity.id
_entity.type
_entity.pdbx_description
1 polymer ?
#
loop_
_entity_poly.entity_id
_entity_poly.type
_entity_poly.pdbx_seq_one_letter_code
_entity_poly.pdbx_strand_id
1 'polypeptide(L)'
;FLPLFLGTDKAKSSFLDPVEGYNFDISDVQPRWKDGEARVVCAPHGVIGLGYFADHGDKNWHGQVKGDYQKPHNIGRGASFRRFRSWMLSNIGLPPEETDKLPARDPYLILVSVNSSERRGVDFSAQMHALKKTLGSRANVQAVNFPSMGLSEQITLATKAAAIISVTGGGTSTAYFLPPGASLYLFYNGGKDGPKYLDWDVWNNIGDIRVHWLGRKDRD
;
A
#
# COMPACT_ATOMS: atom_id res chain seq x y z
N PHE A 1 -1.53 -9.06 1.69
CA PHE A 1 -0.33 -8.23 1.77
C PHE A 1 0.96 -9.07 1.60
N LEU A 2 1.20 -10.10 2.43
CA LEU A 2 2.40 -10.95 2.38
C LEU A 2 2.76 -11.64 1.04
N PRO A 3 1.81 -12.18 0.24
CA PRO A 3 2.17 -12.85 -1.01
C PRO A 3 2.76 -11.92 -2.09
N LEU A 4 2.54 -10.61 -1.98
CA LEU A 4 3.10 -9.61 -2.88
C LEU A 4 4.54 -9.20 -2.50
N PHE A 5 4.92 -9.35 -1.23
CA PHE A 5 6.24 -8.99 -0.71
C PHE A 5 7.19 -10.18 -0.57
N LEU A 6 6.67 -11.39 -0.37
CA LEU A 6 7.47 -12.60 -0.19
C LEU A 6 7.73 -13.37 -1.50
N GLY A 7 7.18 -12.92 -2.64
CA GLY A 7 7.13 -13.72 -3.85
C GLY A 7 6.19 -14.92 -3.68
N THR A 8 5.82 -15.55 -4.80
CA THR A 8 4.86 -16.68 -4.82
C THR A 8 5.42 -18.01 -4.31
N ASP A 9 6.58 -18.00 -3.66
CA ASP A 9 7.18 -19.23 -3.14
C ASP A 9 6.39 -19.70 -1.92
N LYS A 10 5.88 -20.94 -2.02
CA LYS A 10 5.07 -21.60 -0.99
C LYS A 10 5.88 -21.80 0.29
N ALA A 11 5.95 -20.76 1.13
CA ALA A 11 6.47 -20.88 2.48
C ALA A 11 5.52 -21.77 3.30
N LYS A 12 6.02 -22.95 3.70
CA LYS A 12 5.32 -23.88 4.60
C LYS A 12 5.12 -23.20 5.95
N SER A 13 3.90 -23.32 6.46
CA SER A 13 3.41 -22.72 7.69
C SER A 13 4.15 -23.21 8.95
N SER A 14 4.64 -22.26 9.74
CA SER A 14 4.60 -22.33 11.20
C SER A 14 4.37 -20.90 11.71
N PHE A 15 3.20 -20.67 12.32
CA PHE A 15 2.79 -19.40 12.91
C PHE A 15 3.76 -18.96 14.01
N LEU A 16 3.97 -17.65 14.14
CA LEU A 16 4.68 -17.01 15.25
C LEU A 16 3.68 -16.69 16.36
N ASP A 17 3.98 -17.10 17.59
CA ASP A 17 3.23 -16.71 18.79
C ASP A 17 3.42 -15.22 19.10
N PRO A 18 2.40 -14.54 19.67
CA PRO A 18 2.54 -13.16 20.11
C PRO A 18 3.45 -13.08 21.34
N VAL A 19 4.54 -12.34 21.24
CA VAL A 19 5.45 -12.06 22.37
C VAL A 19 5.08 -10.71 22.99
N GLU A 20 4.56 -10.72 24.21
CA GLU A 20 4.41 -9.51 25.04
C GLU A 20 5.69 -9.27 25.86
N GLY A 21 6.17 -8.01 25.90
CA GLY A 21 7.09 -7.55 26.95
C GLY A 21 8.59 -7.46 26.63
N TYR A 22 9.02 -7.14 25.41
CA TYR A 22 10.45 -6.90 25.13
C TYR A 22 10.85 -5.42 25.07
N ASN A 23 11.83 -5.06 25.89
CA ASN A 23 12.60 -3.82 25.80
C ASN A 23 13.77 -4.07 24.83
N PHE A 24 13.82 -3.37 23.69
CA PHE A 24 14.87 -3.55 22.69
C PHE A 24 16.01 -2.53 22.91
N ASP A 25 17.13 -3.02 23.44
CA ASP A 25 18.44 -2.38 23.23
C ASP A 25 19.06 -2.95 21.95
N ILE A 26 19.53 -2.06 21.08
CA ILE A 26 19.89 -2.33 19.68
C ILE A 26 21.39 -2.16 19.42
N SER A 27 22.21 -1.99 20.46
CA SER A 27 23.66 -1.91 20.33
C SER A 27 24.32 -3.20 19.82
N ASP A 28 23.66 -4.35 19.95
CA ASP A 28 24.34 -5.66 19.86
C ASP A 28 24.07 -6.45 18.56
N VAL A 29 23.31 -5.88 17.60
CA VAL A 29 22.98 -6.59 16.35
C VAL A 29 23.80 -6.05 15.18
N GLN A 30 25.07 -6.45 15.10
CA GLN A 30 25.88 -6.31 13.88
C GLN A 30 25.97 -7.69 13.20
N PRO A 31 25.31 -7.91 12.05
CA PRO A 31 25.36 -9.20 11.41
C PRO A 31 26.66 -9.37 10.59
N ARG A 32 27.37 -10.48 10.82
CA ARG A 32 28.49 -10.94 9.96
C ARG A 32 27.93 -11.79 8.83
N TRP A 33 28.09 -11.37 7.58
CA TRP A 33 27.64 -12.12 6.40
C TRP A 33 28.82 -12.65 5.58
N LYS A 34 28.68 -13.81 4.94
CA LYS A 34 29.61 -14.37 3.94
C LYS A 34 29.04 -14.22 2.53
N ASP A 35 29.90 -14.05 1.53
CA ASP A 35 29.49 -13.89 0.13
C ASP A 35 28.82 -15.15 -0.44
N GLY A 36 27.70 -14.96 -1.15
CA GLY A 36 27.02 -16.02 -1.92
C GLY A 36 25.72 -16.57 -1.30
N GLU A 37 25.37 -16.19 -0.08
CA GLU A 37 24.08 -16.55 0.51
C GLU A 37 22.98 -15.56 0.08
N ALA A 38 21.77 -16.08 -0.16
CA ALA A 38 20.59 -15.25 -0.36
C ALA A 38 20.50 -14.27 0.81
N ARG A 39 20.51 -12.98 0.52
CA ARG A 39 20.32 -11.90 1.49
C ARG A 39 18.87 -11.98 1.97
N VAL A 40 18.57 -12.93 2.86
CA VAL A 40 17.32 -12.91 3.61
C VAL A 40 17.43 -11.66 4.45
N VAL A 41 16.76 -10.59 4.02
CA VAL A 41 16.65 -9.36 4.80
C VAL A 41 15.77 -9.74 6.00
N CYS A 42 16.39 -10.33 7.02
CA CYS A 42 15.89 -10.29 8.39
C CYS A 42 15.96 -8.82 8.78
N ALA A 43 15.00 -8.03 8.33
CA ALA A 43 14.79 -6.69 8.84
C ALA A 43 14.09 -6.90 10.18
N PRO A 44 14.77 -6.73 11.33
CA PRO A 44 14.06 -6.59 12.60
C PRO A 44 12.94 -5.54 12.49
N HIS A 45 13.13 -4.52 11.64
CA HIS A 45 12.12 -3.52 11.31
C HIS A 45 11.05 -3.95 10.29
N GLY A 46 11.28 -4.98 9.47
CA GLY A 46 10.34 -5.45 8.44
C GLY A 46 9.24 -6.33 9.01
N VAL A 47 9.58 -7.24 9.94
CA VAL A 47 8.59 -8.06 10.66
C VAL A 47 7.79 -7.22 11.64
N ILE A 48 8.46 -6.31 12.37
CA ILE A 48 7.79 -5.36 13.27
C ILE A 48 6.92 -4.40 12.45
N GLY A 49 7.39 -3.87 11.32
CA GLY A 49 6.56 -3.03 10.44
C GLY A 49 5.32 -3.77 9.94
N LEU A 50 5.47 -4.93 9.31
CA LEU A 50 4.34 -5.61 8.68
C LEU A 50 3.31 -6.18 9.66
N GLY A 51 3.73 -6.65 10.84
CA GLY A 51 2.81 -7.09 11.91
C GLY A 51 2.16 -5.91 12.65
N TYR A 52 2.88 -4.80 12.82
CA TYR A 52 2.37 -3.58 13.45
C TYR A 52 1.47 -2.76 12.52
N PHE A 53 1.66 -2.88 11.20
CA PHE A 53 0.80 -2.29 10.17
C PHE A 53 -0.21 -3.30 9.60
N ALA A 54 -0.30 -4.49 10.19
CA ALA A 54 -1.32 -5.45 9.81
C ALA A 54 -2.68 -4.80 10.01
N ASP A 55 -3.47 -4.78 8.95
CA ASP A 55 -4.87 -4.36 8.92
C ASP A 55 -5.77 -5.30 9.75
N HIS A 56 -5.21 -6.41 10.26
CA HIS A 56 -5.93 -7.48 10.95
C HIS A 56 -5.76 -7.52 12.47
N GLY A 57 -5.11 -6.54 13.13
CA GLY A 57 -4.98 -6.54 14.59
C GLY A 57 -4.70 -7.92 15.21
N ASP A 58 -5.43 -8.28 16.27
CA ASP A 58 -5.50 -9.64 16.85
C ASP A 58 -6.65 -10.50 16.26
N LYS A 59 -7.47 -9.93 15.38
CA LYS A 59 -8.69 -10.54 14.84
C LYS A 59 -8.80 -10.22 13.37
N ASN A 60 -9.06 -11.22 12.52
CA ASN A 60 -9.20 -11.11 11.04
C ASN A 60 -10.24 -10.05 10.58
N TRP A 61 -9.95 -8.77 10.79
CA TRP A 61 -10.76 -7.63 10.43
C TRP A 61 -10.27 -7.15 9.07
N HIS A 62 -11.21 -7.06 8.15
CA HIS A 62 -10.90 -6.75 6.75
C HIS A 62 -11.70 -5.55 6.27
N GLY A 63 -12.44 -4.84 7.15
CA GLY A 63 -13.40 -3.83 6.72
C GLY A 63 -14.52 -4.43 5.85
N GLN A 64 -14.95 -5.65 6.19
CA GLN A 64 -15.99 -6.37 5.45
C GLN A 64 -17.34 -6.35 6.16
N VAL A 65 -17.34 -6.22 7.48
CA VAL A 65 -18.55 -6.19 8.32
C VAL A 65 -18.53 -5.00 9.26
N LYS A 66 -19.72 -4.58 9.72
CA LYS A 66 -19.88 -3.40 10.59
C LYS A 66 -19.00 -3.45 11.86
N GLY A 67 -18.74 -4.64 12.39
CA GLY A 67 -17.89 -4.84 13.58
C GLY A 67 -16.44 -4.43 13.35
N ASP A 68 -15.93 -4.57 12.13
CA ASP A 68 -14.53 -4.25 11.79
C ASP A 68 -14.22 -2.76 11.95
N TYR A 69 -15.24 -1.90 11.94
CA TYR A 69 -15.09 -0.44 12.04
C TYR A 69 -15.09 0.08 13.47
N GLN A 70 -15.30 -0.77 14.47
CA GLN A 70 -15.51 -0.34 15.86
C GLN A 70 -14.22 -0.03 16.61
N LYS A 71 -13.10 -0.63 16.19
CA LYS A 71 -11.83 -0.56 16.92
C LYS A 71 -10.67 -0.33 15.93
N PRO A 72 -10.30 0.93 15.68
CA PRO A 72 -9.12 1.23 14.89
C PRO A 72 -7.84 0.87 15.67
N HIS A 73 -6.90 0.19 15.02
CA HIS A 73 -5.60 -0.18 15.58
C HIS A 73 -4.50 0.79 15.20
N ASN A 74 -4.69 1.52 14.09
CA ASN A 74 -3.65 2.33 13.48
C ASN A 74 -3.72 3.83 13.84
N ILE A 75 -4.58 4.23 14.78
CA ILE A 75 -4.64 5.62 15.26
C ILE A 75 -3.25 6.11 15.69
N GLY A 76 -2.85 7.28 15.18
CA GLY A 76 -1.59 7.93 15.54
C GLY A 76 -0.35 7.30 14.92
N ARG A 77 -0.49 6.29 14.06
CA ARG A 77 0.65 5.57 13.44
C ARG A 77 1.15 6.17 12.12
N GLY A 78 0.64 7.33 11.70
CA GLY A 78 1.05 8.01 10.46
C GLY A 78 2.58 8.18 10.33
N ALA A 79 3.25 8.61 11.40
CA ALA A 79 4.71 8.75 11.40
C ALA A 79 5.44 7.40 11.26
N SER A 80 4.87 6.33 11.84
CA SER A 80 5.41 4.97 11.73
C SER A 80 5.26 4.44 10.31
N PHE A 81 4.10 4.64 9.66
CA PHE A 81 3.91 4.30 8.25
C PHE A 81 4.93 5.00 7.36
N ARG A 82 5.13 6.30 7.57
CA ARG A 82 6.13 7.08 6.83
C ARG A 82 7.53 6.54 7.02
N ARG A 83 7.94 6.22 8.26
CA ARG A 83 9.26 5.66 8.55
C ARG A 83 9.46 4.32 7.85
N PHE A 84 8.45 3.46 7.83
CA PHE A 84 8.50 2.19 7.12
C PHE A 84 8.62 2.37 5.61
N ARG A 85 7.80 3.25 5.02
CA ARG A 85 7.91 3.64 3.61
C ARG A 85 9.32 4.11 3.29
N SER A 86 9.87 5.06 4.07
CA SER A 86 11.21 5.59 3.87
C SER A 86 12.28 4.50 3.96
N TRP A 87 12.20 3.62 4.96
CA TRP A 87 13.11 2.49 5.09
C TRP A 87 13.06 1.56 3.87
N MET A 88 11.87 1.20 3.39
CA MET A 88 11.70 0.37 2.19
C MET A 88 12.31 1.03 0.95
N LEU A 89 12.04 2.32 0.75
CA LEU A 89 12.52 3.10 -0.38
C LEU A 89 14.06 3.20 -0.39
N SER A 90 14.68 3.47 0.76
CA SER A 90 16.14 3.44 0.88
C SER A 90 16.75 2.07 0.51
N ASN A 91 16.11 0.97 0.92
CA ASN A 91 16.63 -0.39 0.66
C ASN A 91 16.55 -0.81 -0.82
N ILE A 92 15.71 -0.15 -1.62
CA ILE A 92 15.63 -0.40 -3.08
C ILE A 92 16.39 0.65 -3.90
N GLY A 93 17.20 1.49 -3.26
CA GLY A 93 18.00 2.52 -3.93
C GLY A 93 17.21 3.75 -4.37
N LEU A 94 16.06 4.01 -3.75
CA LEU A 94 15.22 5.19 -3.99
C LEU A 94 15.16 6.04 -2.70
N PRO A 95 16.17 6.85 -2.36
CA PRO A 95 16.19 7.55 -1.09
C PRO A 95 14.97 8.50 -0.91
N PRO A 96 14.43 8.64 0.33
CA PRO A 96 13.28 9.51 0.62
C PRO A 96 13.48 10.96 0.15
N GLU A 97 14.69 11.49 0.18
CA GLU A 97 14.98 12.86 -0.24
C GLU A 97 14.68 13.11 -1.73
N GLU A 98 14.73 12.05 -2.54
CA GLU A 98 14.38 12.08 -3.97
C GLU A 98 12.89 11.83 -4.19
N THR A 99 12.28 10.98 -3.35
CA THR A 99 10.90 10.49 -3.53
C THR A 99 9.84 11.22 -2.69
N ASP A 100 10.23 12.02 -1.70
CA ASP A 100 9.32 12.83 -0.88
C ASP A 100 9.01 14.18 -1.53
N LYS A 101 9.75 14.54 -2.58
CA LYS A 101 9.43 15.69 -3.40
C LYS A 101 8.17 15.35 -4.18
N LEU A 102 7.11 16.12 -3.96
CA LEU A 102 5.95 16.05 -4.85
C LEU A 102 6.44 16.18 -6.30
N PRO A 103 6.06 15.25 -7.20
CA PRO A 103 6.50 15.29 -8.58
C PRO A 103 6.21 16.67 -9.16
N ALA A 104 7.18 17.18 -9.94
CA ALA A 104 7.03 18.46 -10.61
C ALA A 104 5.66 18.51 -11.31
N ARG A 105 4.95 19.61 -11.11
CA ARG A 105 3.49 19.73 -11.28
C ARG A 105 2.99 19.62 -12.73
N ASP A 106 3.86 19.33 -13.70
CA ASP A 106 3.50 19.41 -15.12
C ASP A 106 4.22 18.37 -15.99
N PRO A 107 3.52 17.38 -16.56
CA PRO A 107 2.15 16.97 -16.21
C PRO A 107 2.12 16.11 -14.93
N TYR A 108 1.08 16.26 -14.11
CA TYR A 108 0.85 15.34 -12.98
C TYR A 108 0.64 13.90 -13.46
N LEU A 109 1.35 12.93 -12.89
CA LEU A 109 1.11 11.52 -13.18
C LEU A 109 -0.07 10.98 -12.34
N ILE A 110 -1.10 10.48 -13.01
CA ILE A 110 -2.25 9.81 -12.39
C ILE A 110 -2.27 8.37 -12.86
N LEU A 111 -2.15 7.43 -11.93
CA LEU A 111 -2.18 6.00 -12.20
C LEU A 111 -3.57 5.46 -11.91
N VAL A 112 -4.12 4.69 -12.84
CA VAL A 112 -5.40 4.00 -12.70
C VAL A 112 -5.12 2.50 -12.69
N SER A 113 -5.23 1.89 -11.51
CA SER A 113 -5.05 0.46 -11.31
C SER A 113 -6.26 -0.29 -11.86
N VAL A 114 -6.11 -0.93 -13.01
CA VAL A 114 -7.21 -1.62 -13.69
C VAL A 114 -7.53 -2.98 -13.07
N ASN A 115 -6.59 -3.55 -12.30
CA ASN A 115 -6.73 -4.83 -11.62
C ASN A 115 -6.32 -4.73 -10.15
N SER A 116 -7.24 -5.00 -9.22
CA SER A 116 -6.87 -5.13 -7.80
C SER A 116 -6.32 -6.53 -7.46
N SER A 117 -6.55 -7.51 -8.34
CA SER A 117 -5.99 -8.87 -8.36
C SER A 117 -6.31 -9.52 -9.72
N GLU A 118 -5.69 -10.67 -10.05
CA GLU A 118 -5.89 -11.39 -11.32
C GLU A 118 -7.35 -11.64 -11.71
N ARG A 119 -8.26 -11.74 -10.73
CA ARG A 119 -9.68 -12.08 -10.93
C ARG A 119 -10.64 -10.92 -10.73
N ARG A 120 -10.14 -9.70 -10.45
CA ARG A 120 -10.95 -8.53 -10.09
C ARG A 120 -10.55 -7.30 -10.91
N GLY A 121 -10.73 -7.41 -12.22
CA GLY A 121 -10.62 -6.27 -13.12
C GLY A 121 -11.82 -5.35 -13.00
N VAL A 122 -11.57 -4.04 -13.12
CA VAL A 122 -12.61 -3.02 -13.21
C VAL A 122 -12.33 -2.17 -14.43
N ASP A 123 -13.34 -2.03 -15.28
CA ASP A 123 -13.24 -1.17 -16.44
C ASP A 123 -13.36 0.30 -16.00
N PHE A 124 -12.22 0.99 -16.03
CA PHE A 124 -12.13 2.42 -15.77
C PHE A 124 -12.10 3.26 -17.06
N SER A 125 -12.38 2.68 -18.24
CA SER A 125 -12.20 3.35 -19.53
C SER A 125 -12.98 4.67 -19.61
N ALA A 126 -14.22 4.70 -19.13
CA ALA A 126 -15.04 5.91 -19.11
C ALA A 126 -14.46 6.99 -18.18
N GLN A 127 -14.03 6.61 -16.98
CA GLN A 127 -13.43 7.50 -15.98
C GLN A 127 -12.09 8.05 -16.47
N MET A 128 -11.26 7.19 -17.07
CA MET A 128 -9.99 7.60 -17.68
C MET A 128 -10.21 8.57 -18.84
N HIS A 129 -11.19 8.31 -19.71
CA HIS A 129 -11.54 9.23 -20.79
C HIS A 129 -11.99 10.59 -20.24
N ALA A 130 -12.85 10.59 -19.22
CA ALA A 130 -13.30 11.81 -18.55
C ALA A 130 -12.14 12.58 -17.89
N LEU A 131 -11.22 11.88 -17.21
CA LEU A 131 -10.04 12.49 -16.58
C LEU A 131 -9.10 13.10 -17.63
N LYS A 132 -8.78 12.37 -18.71
CA LYS A 132 -7.95 12.88 -19.80
C LYS A 132 -8.57 14.11 -20.45
N LYS A 133 -9.89 14.08 -20.71
CA LYS A 133 -10.62 15.21 -21.27
C LYS A 133 -10.63 16.43 -20.34
N THR A 134 -10.82 16.22 -19.03
CA THR A 134 -10.97 17.31 -18.04
C THR A 134 -9.63 17.93 -17.67
N LEU A 135 -8.59 17.12 -17.52
CA LEU A 135 -7.27 17.58 -17.09
C LEU A 135 -6.42 18.06 -18.26
N GLY A 136 -6.64 17.52 -19.47
CA GLY A 136 -5.90 17.90 -20.66
C GLY A 136 -4.41 17.63 -20.48
N SER A 137 -3.57 18.59 -20.89
CA SER A 137 -2.11 18.51 -20.75
C SER A 137 -1.62 18.59 -19.30
N ARG A 138 -2.46 18.99 -18.34
CA ARG A 138 -2.06 19.14 -16.93
C ARG A 138 -1.79 17.80 -16.24
N ALA A 139 -2.24 16.68 -16.81
CA ALA A 139 -2.04 15.37 -16.22
C ALA A 139 -1.83 14.27 -17.27
N ASN A 140 -0.90 13.38 -16.97
CA ASN A 140 -0.69 12.13 -17.67
C ASN A 140 -1.47 11.01 -16.95
N VAL A 141 -2.58 10.57 -17.54
CA VAL A 141 -3.44 9.51 -16.97
C VAL A 141 -3.10 8.16 -17.61
N GLN A 142 -2.57 7.23 -16.81
CA GLN A 142 -2.10 5.92 -17.27
C GLN A 142 -2.89 4.79 -16.62
N ALA A 143 -3.31 3.80 -17.43
CA ALA A 143 -3.79 2.53 -16.91
C ALA A 143 -2.58 1.68 -16.52
N VAL A 144 -2.62 1.06 -15.34
CA VAL A 144 -1.53 0.23 -14.84
C VAL A 144 -2.09 -1.09 -14.34
N ASN A 145 -1.46 -2.19 -14.75
CA ASN A 145 -1.71 -3.52 -14.21
C ASN A 145 -0.59 -3.87 -13.22
N PHE A 146 -0.68 -3.35 -11.98
CA PHE A 146 0.35 -3.58 -10.97
C PHE A 146 0.69 -5.07 -10.77
N PRO A 147 -0.28 -6.01 -10.73
CA PRO A 147 0.03 -7.44 -10.60
C PRO A 147 0.98 -8.02 -11.66
N SER A 148 1.07 -7.44 -12.85
CA SER A 148 1.98 -7.91 -13.90
C SER A 148 3.37 -7.26 -13.87
N MET A 149 3.62 -6.33 -12.94
CA MET A 149 4.88 -5.59 -12.83
C MET A 149 5.75 -6.15 -11.70
N GLY A 150 7.07 -6.05 -11.85
CA GLY A 150 8.00 -6.37 -10.75
C GLY A 150 7.85 -5.39 -9.58
N LEU A 151 8.09 -5.82 -8.35
CA LEU A 151 7.90 -4.98 -7.15
C LEU A 151 8.65 -3.65 -7.23
N SER A 152 9.92 -3.67 -7.65
CA SER A 152 10.72 -2.44 -7.80
C SER A 152 10.11 -1.48 -8.82
N GLU A 153 9.55 -2.00 -9.91
CA GLU A 153 8.86 -1.21 -10.94
C GLU A 153 7.57 -0.58 -10.41
N GLN A 154 6.76 -1.36 -9.66
CA GLN A 154 5.54 -0.87 -9.01
C GLN A 154 5.85 0.29 -8.06
N ILE A 155 6.86 0.13 -7.20
CA ILE A 155 7.27 1.14 -6.23
C ILE A 155 7.82 2.38 -6.94
N THR A 156 8.71 2.20 -7.91
CA THR A 156 9.30 3.30 -8.70
C THR A 156 8.25 4.12 -9.43
N LEU A 157 7.20 3.46 -9.93
CA LEU A 157 6.10 4.16 -10.60
C LEU A 157 5.22 4.92 -9.60
N ALA A 158 4.94 4.32 -8.44
CA ALA A 158 4.13 4.93 -7.39
C ALA A 158 4.77 6.18 -6.79
N THR A 159 6.09 6.20 -6.58
CA THR A 159 6.81 7.37 -6.03
C THR A 159 6.74 8.59 -6.94
N LYS A 160 6.48 8.39 -8.24
CA LYS A 160 6.33 9.46 -9.24
C LYS A 160 4.88 9.93 -9.42
N ALA A 161 3.91 9.24 -8.83
CA ALA A 161 2.51 9.53 -9.04
C ALA A 161 2.01 10.65 -8.11
N ALA A 162 1.23 11.57 -8.66
CA ALA A 162 0.48 12.55 -7.89
C ALA A 162 -0.82 11.95 -7.34
N ALA A 163 -1.38 10.97 -8.04
CA ALA A 163 -2.51 10.20 -7.55
C ALA A 163 -2.51 8.75 -8.06
N ILE A 164 -3.03 7.85 -7.22
CA ILE A 164 -3.45 6.50 -7.62
C ILE A 164 -4.97 6.40 -7.47
N ILE A 165 -5.60 5.81 -8.48
CA ILE A 165 -7.01 5.42 -8.48
C ILE A 165 -7.05 3.89 -8.53
N SER A 166 -7.70 3.26 -7.57
CA SER A 166 -7.77 1.79 -7.50
C SER A 166 -9.08 1.31 -6.88
N VAL A 167 -9.43 0.06 -7.15
CA VAL A 167 -10.41 -0.68 -6.35
C VAL A 167 -9.70 -1.27 -5.14
N THR A 168 -10.41 -1.29 -4.01
CA THR A 168 -9.89 -1.86 -2.77
C THR A 168 -9.45 -3.32 -2.95
N GLY A 169 -8.31 -3.67 -2.34
CA GLY A 169 -7.69 -4.99 -2.46
C GLY A 169 -6.17 -4.94 -2.60
N GLY A 170 -5.54 -6.08 -2.91
CA GLY A 170 -4.08 -6.25 -2.86
C GLY A 170 -3.28 -5.24 -3.67
N GLY A 171 -3.73 -4.90 -4.88
CA GLY A 171 -3.08 -3.88 -5.73
C GLY A 171 -3.04 -2.46 -5.14
N THR A 172 -3.84 -2.19 -4.11
CA THR A 172 -3.84 -0.90 -3.40
C THR A 172 -2.57 -0.71 -2.57
N SER A 173 -1.90 -1.80 -2.17
CA SER A 173 -0.67 -1.79 -1.36
C SER A 173 0.44 -0.94 -1.98
N THR A 174 0.47 -0.81 -3.30
CA THR A 174 1.46 0.03 -4.01
C THR A 174 1.30 1.52 -3.67
N ALA A 175 0.12 1.95 -3.21
CA ALA A 175 -0.14 3.31 -2.78
C ALA A 175 0.61 3.72 -1.49
N TYR A 176 1.13 2.77 -0.71
CA TYR A 176 2.04 3.08 0.41
C TYR A 176 3.28 3.86 -0.02
N PHE A 177 3.66 3.78 -1.29
CA PHE A 177 4.88 4.39 -1.81
C PHE A 177 4.63 5.74 -2.50
N LEU A 178 3.37 6.21 -2.52
CA LEU A 178 3.04 7.55 -2.98
C LEU A 178 3.86 8.62 -2.24
N PRO A 179 4.21 9.74 -2.88
CA PRO A 179 4.90 10.85 -2.22
C PRO A 179 3.97 11.56 -1.23
N PRO A 180 4.51 12.18 -0.16
CA PRO A 180 3.71 12.95 0.78
C PRO A 180 2.86 14.03 0.08
N GLY A 181 1.58 14.12 0.43
CA GLY A 181 0.60 15.03 -0.16
C GLY A 181 -0.08 14.51 -1.43
N ALA A 182 0.34 13.36 -1.97
CA ALA A 182 -0.36 12.68 -3.06
C ALA A 182 -1.77 12.23 -2.64
N SER A 183 -2.57 11.80 -3.61
CA SER A 183 -3.95 11.34 -3.37
C SER A 183 -4.15 9.88 -3.75
N LEU A 184 -4.91 9.17 -2.93
CA LEU A 184 -5.36 7.81 -3.20
C LEU A 184 -6.88 7.80 -3.26
N TYR A 185 -7.43 7.41 -4.41
CA TYR A 185 -8.87 7.26 -4.61
C TYR A 185 -9.23 5.77 -4.63
N LEU A 186 -9.97 5.34 -3.61
CA LEU A 186 -10.34 3.94 -3.37
C LEU A 186 -11.80 3.70 -3.69
N PHE A 187 -12.04 2.92 -4.73
CA PHE A 187 -13.37 2.42 -5.05
C PHE A 187 -13.71 1.22 -4.18
N TYR A 188 -14.72 1.36 -3.34
CA TYR A 188 -15.22 0.30 -2.47
C TYR A 188 -16.52 -0.29 -3.00
N ASN A 189 -16.79 -1.55 -2.67
CA ASN A 189 -18.06 -2.20 -2.99
C ASN A 189 -19.08 -1.94 -1.87
N GLY A 190 -20.34 -1.82 -2.27
CA GLY A 190 -21.46 -2.01 -1.34
C GLY A 190 -21.58 -3.46 -0.89
N GLY A 191 -22.59 -3.70 -0.08
CA GLY A 191 -22.99 -5.02 0.40
C GLY A 191 -24.27 -4.91 1.22
N LYS A 192 -24.94 -6.04 1.44
CA LYS A 192 -26.16 -6.12 2.26
C LYS A 192 -26.01 -5.47 3.64
N ASP A 193 -24.81 -5.57 4.21
CA ASP A 193 -24.47 -5.04 5.53
C ASP A 193 -23.80 -3.65 5.49
N GLY A 194 -23.81 -2.99 4.33
CA GLY A 194 -23.23 -1.67 4.11
C GLY A 194 -21.90 -1.68 3.34
N PRO A 195 -21.14 -0.57 3.38
CA PRO A 195 -19.93 -0.40 2.61
C PRO A 195 -18.80 -1.32 3.09
N LYS A 196 -17.98 -1.79 2.14
CA LYS A 196 -16.81 -2.64 2.39
C LYS A 196 -15.50 -1.90 2.12
N TYR A 197 -15.04 -1.16 3.12
CA TYR A 197 -13.80 -0.40 3.08
C TYR A 197 -12.62 -1.33 3.42
N LEU A 198 -12.16 -2.13 2.45
CA LEU A 198 -11.05 -3.05 2.72
C LEU A 198 -9.82 -2.30 3.22
N ASP A 199 -9.23 -2.82 4.29
CA ASP A 199 -8.03 -2.29 4.94
C ASP A 199 -8.21 -0.82 5.42
N TRP A 200 -9.44 -0.42 5.77
CA TRP A 200 -9.80 0.96 6.12
C TRP A 200 -8.92 1.57 7.21
N ASP A 201 -8.56 0.78 8.21
CA ASP A 201 -7.82 1.27 9.38
C ASP A 201 -6.40 1.69 8.97
N VAL A 202 -5.79 0.99 8.01
CA VAL A 202 -4.53 1.41 7.40
C VAL A 202 -4.74 2.70 6.62
N TRP A 203 -5.66 2.70 5.66
CA TRP A 203 -5.79 3.81 4.71
C TRP A 203 -6.31 5.10 5.35
N ASN A 204 -7.04 5.02 6.46
CA ASN A 204 -7.48 6.22 7.17
C ASN A 204 -6.43 6.79 8.12
N ASN A 205 -5.38 6.02 8.43
CA ASN A 205 -4.33 6.43 9.37
C ASN A 205 -2.95 6.62 8.72
N ILE A 206 -2.84 6.38 7.41
CA ILE A 206 -1.67 6.75 6.61
C ILE A 206 -1.64 8.28 6.48
N GLY A 207 -0.89 8.94 7.36
CA GLY A 207 -0.96 10.39 7.56
C GLY A 207 -0.21 11.24 6.50
N ASP A 208 0.52 10.62 5.58
CA ASP A 208 1.32 11.29 4.57
C ASP A 208 0.60 11.44 3.22
N ILE A 209 -0.51 10.72 2.97
CA ILE A 209 -1.29 10.83 1.74
C ILE A 209 -2.76 11.17 2.02
N ARG A 210 -3.45 11.70 1.01
CA ARG A 210 -4.88 12.02 1.08
C ARG A 210 -5.70 10.86 0.54
N VAL A 211 -6.41 10.17 1.42
CA VAL A 211 -7.27 9.04 1.03
C VAL A 211 -8.71 9.49 0.82
N HIS A 212 -9.28 9.06 -0.30
CA HIS A 212 -10.66 9.35 -0.71
C HIS A 212 -11.39 8.04 -1.02
N TRP A 213 -12.53 7.81 -0.36
CA TRP A 213 -13.36 6.63 -0.60
C TRP A 213 -14.51 6.94 -1.55
N LEU A 214 -14.68 6.14 -2.58
CA LEU A 214 -15.69 6.32 -3.63
C LEU A 214 -16.55 5.06 -3.76
N GLY A 215 -17.86 5.22 -3.61
CA GLY A 215 -18.79 4.11 -3.73
C GLY A 215 -18.96 3.67 -5.18
N ARG A 216 -18.93 2.35 -5.40
CA ARG A 216 -19.26 1.72 -6.68
C ARG A 216 -20.77 1.52 -6.81
N LYS A 217 -21.35 1.95 -7.93
CA LYS A 217 -22.79 1.78 -8.23
C LYS A 217 -23.15 0.40 -8.78
N ASP A 218 -22.16 -0.39 -9.18
CA ASP A 218 -22.32 -1.53 -10.09
C ASP A 218 -22.45 -2.90 -9.39
N ARG A 219 -22.61 -2.95 -8.06
CA ARG A 219 -22.80 -4.21 -7.30
C ARG A 219 -23.66 -4.01 -6.05
N ASP A 220 -24.98 -4.05 -6.25
CA ASP A 220 -25.93 -4.48 -5.21
C ASP A 220 -26.35 -5.93 -5.47
#